data_AF-A0AAD9BPU9-F1
#
_entry.id   AF-A0AAD9BPU9-F1
#
_cell.length_a   1.000
_cell.length_b   1.000
_cell.length_c   1.000
_cell.angle_alpha   90.00
_cell.angle_beta   90.00
_cell.angle_gamma   90.00
#
_symmetry.space_group_name_H-M   'P 1'
#
loop_
_entity.id
_entity.type
_entity.pdbx_description
1 polymer ?
#
loop_
_entity_poly.entity_id
_entity_poly.type
_entity_poly.pdbx_seq_one_letter_code
_entity_poly.pdbx_strand_id
1 'polypeptide(L)'
;MSVMGETLLRDHKSKPEIMSAIDNFQLTTNTMARRLSALSVNAMGQLEKDMVRCKWFSIRCDESVDGSDTAQLAVSIRMVMGDFMEKEEYLTPLQQCGRF
;
A
#
# COMPACT_ATOMS: atom_id res chain seq x y z
N MET A 1 -15.02 12.22 -1.79
CA MET A 1 -15.64 10.89 -1.61
C MET A 1 -17.17 11.03 -1.67
N SER A 2 -17.74 11.51 -2.79
CA SER A 2 -19.08 12.14 -2.75
C SER A 2 -20.20 11.42 -3.54
N VAL A 3 -19.91 10.79 -4.68
CA VAL A 3 -20.98 10.25 -5.57
C VAL A 3 -21.74 9.04 -4.98
N MET A 4 -21.05 8.17 -4.25
CA MET A 4 -21.63 6.94 -3.70
C MET A 4 -22.56 7.21 -2.50
N GLY A 5 -22.19 8.15 -1.64
CA GLY A 5 -23.04 8.57 -0.52
C GLY A 5 -24.32 9.27 -0.99
N GLU A 6 -24.26 10.04 -2.08
CA GLU A 6 -25.45 10.73 -2.62
C GLU A 6 -26.49 9.77 -3.18
N THR A 7 -26.03 8.65 -3.74
CA THR A 7 -26.88 7.60 -4.31
C THR A 7 -27.50 6.73 -3.22
N LEU A 8 -26.74 6.38 -2.18
CA LEU A 8 -27.21 5.54 -1.08
C LEU A 8 -28.19 6.25 -0.14
N LEU A 9 -28.04 7.56 0.05
CA LEU A 9 -28.83 8.34 1.00
C LEU A 9 -29.94 9.18 0.32
N ARG A 10 -30.27 8.88 -0.94
CA ARG A 10 -31.08 9.75 -1.82
C ARG A 10 -32.38 10.24 -1.19
N ASP A 11 -33.08 9.34 -0.49
CA ASP A 11 -34.38 9.61 0.15
C ASP A 11 -34.30 9.60 1.69
N HIS A 12 -33.09 9.55 2.26
CA HIS A 12 -32.92 9.49 3.70
C HIS A 12 -33.07 10.89 4.32
N LYS A 13 -34.00 11.04 5.28
CA LYS A 13 -34.34 12.33 5.91
C LYS A 13 -33.12 13.05 6.53
N SER A 14 -32.18 12.29 7.10
CA SER A 14 -30.92 12.81 7.68
C SER A 14 -29.74 12.81 6.71
N LYS A 15 -29.94 12.69 5.39
CA LYS A 15 -28.87 12.76 4.37
C LYS A 15 -27.88 13.91 4.62
N PRO A 16 -28.30 15.18 4.81
CA PRO A 16 -27.34 16.27 4.98
C PRO A 16 -26.50 16.15 6.26
N GLU A 17 -27.07 15.64 7.35
CA GLU A 17 -26.35 15.41 8.62
C GLU A 17 -25.35 14.25 8.50
N ILE A 18 -25.76 13.15 7.85
CA ILE A 18 -24.91 11.99 7.64
C ILE A 18 -23.75 12.33 6.70
N MET A 19 -24.03 13.04 5.60
CA MET A 19 -23.00 13.50 4.67
C MET A 19 -22.05 14.49 5.33
N SER A 20 -22.58 15.44 6.12
CA SER A 20 -21.75 16.35 6.92
C SER A 20 -20.89 15.59 7.94
N ALA A 21 -21.42 14.57 8.61
CA ALA A 21 -20.65 13.75 9.54
C ALA A 21 -19.57 12.91 8.85
N ILE A 22 -19.81 12.42 7.62
CA ILE A 22 -18.84 11.69 6.80
C ILE A 22 -17.76 12.63 6.25
N ASP A 23 -18.14 13.82 5.77
CA ASP A 23 -17.17 14.82 5.30
C ASP A 23 -16.33 15.37 6.46
N ASN A 24 -16.94 15.49 7.65
CA ASN A 24 -16.26 15.81 8.90
C ASN A 24 -15.59 14.59 9.55
N PHE A 25 -15.76 13.38 8.99
CA PHE A 25 -14.98 12.20 9.35
C PHE A 25 -13.58 12.29 8.75
N GLN A 26 -12.91 13.43 8.96
CA GLN A 26 -11.49 13.56 8.75
C GLN A 26 -10.81 12.78 9.88
N LEU A 27 -10.41 11.54 9.58
CA LEU A 27 -9.42 10.87 10.40
C LEU A 27 -8.21 11.80 10.44
N THR A 28 -7.89 12.32 11.62
CA THR A 28 -6.72 13.18 11.80
C THR A 28 -5.48 12.49 11.22
N THR A 29 -4.48 13.25 10.78
CA THR A 29 -3.21 12.71 10.26
C THR A 29 -2.64 11.64 11.18
N ASN A 30 -2.78 11.82 12.50
CA ASN A 30 -2.36 10.85 13.52
C ASN A 30 -3.15 9.54 13.47
N THR A 31 -4.47 9.61 13.24
CA THR A 31 -5.32 8.42 13.13
C THR A 31 -5.03 7.65 11.85
N MET A 32 -4.79 8.36 10.74
CA MET A 32 -4.35 7.76 9.49
C MET A 32 -2.97 7.11 9.63
N ALA A 33 -2.00 7.81 10.24
CA ALA A 33 -0.65 7.28 10.47
C ALA A 33 -0.67 6.02 11.34
N ARG A 34 -1.47 6.00 12.42
CA ARG A 34 -1.63 4.82 13.27
C ARG A 34 -2.22 3.63 12.51
N ARG A 35 -3.23 3.88 11.68
CA ARG A 35 -3.84 2.83 10.84
C ARG A 35 -2.87 2.31 9.78
N LEU A 36 -2.14 3.21 9.12
CA LEU A 36 -1.13 2.85 8.13
C LEU A 36 -0.01 2.02 8.76
N SER A 37 0.45 2.39 9.95
CA SER A 37 1.44 1.61 10.72
C SER A 37 0.92 0.20 11.04
N ALA A 38 -0.33 0.08 11.52
CA ALA A 38 -0.93 -1.23 11.78
C ALA A 38 -1.05 -2.09 10.51
N LEU A 39 -1.42 -1.48 9.37
CA LEU A 39 -1.46 -2.17 8.08
C LEU A 39 -0.07 -2.60 7.62
N SER A 40 0.95 -1.76 7.80
CA SER A 40 2.34 -2.07 7.47
C SER A 40 2.86 -3.25 8.29
N VAL A 41 2.63 -3.27 9.61
CA VAL A 41 3.00 -4.40 10.47
C VAL A 41 2.31 -5.70 10.03
N ASN A 42 1.02 -5.63 9.68
CA ASN A 42 0.29 -6.80 9.19
C ASN A 42 0.82 -7.28 7.83
N ALA A 43 1.15 -6.36 6.91
CA ALA A 43 1.73 -6.70 5.61
C ALA A 43 3.09 -7.40 5.79
N MET A 44 3.94 -6.89 6.68
CA MET A 44 5.23 -7.53 7.02
C MET A 44 5.03 -8.93 7.59
N GLY A 45 4.11 -9.11 8.53
CA GLY A 45 3.81 -10.43 9.09
C GLY A 45 3.22 -11.42 8.07
N GLN A 46 2.57 -10.95 7.01
CA GLN A 46 2.14 -11.81 5.89
C GLN A 46 3.32 -12.19 5.00
N LEU A 47 4.19 -11.24 4.69
CA LEU A 47 5.40 -11.49 3.89
C LEU A 47 6.32 -12.50 4.59
N GLU A 48 6.52 -12.38 5.91
CA GLU A 48 7.30 -13.36 6.70
C GLU A 48 6.71 -14.78 6.59
N LYS A 49 5.39 -14.92 6.70
CA LYS A 49 4.71 -16.22 6.52
C LYS A 49 4.88 -16.76 5.11
N ASP A 50 4.84 -15.90 4.11
CA ASP A 50 5.08 -16.28 2.72
C ASP A 50 6.51 -16.74 2.50
N MET A 51 7.50 -16.04 3.06
CA MET A 51 8.90 -16.44 3.01
C MET A 51 9.14 -17.82 3.64
N VAL A 52 8.45 -18.15 4.74
CA VAL A 52 8.53 -19.49 5.36
C VAL A 52 7.97 -20.60 4.45
N ARG A 53 6.94 -20.30 3.66
CA ARG A 53 6.32 -21.27 2.73
C ARG A 53 7.01 -21.34 1.36
N CYS A 54 7.75 -20.29 1.00
CA CYS A 54 8.41 -20.11 -0.28
C CYS A 54 9.40 -21.25 -0.55
N LYS A 55 9.34 -21.83 -1.75
CA LYS A 55 10.25 -22.89 -2.23
C LYS A 55 11.30 -22.35 -3.18
N TRP A 56 10.92 -21.42 -4.05
CA TRP A 56 11.83 -20.76 -4.99
C TRP A 56 11.51 -19.28 -5.05
N PHE A 57 12.54 -18.46 -5.29
CA PHE A 57 12.34 -17.03 -5.45
C PHE A 57 13.30 -16.44 -6.47
N SER A 58 12.94 -15.28 -6.99
CA SER A 58 13.79 -14.41 -7.80
C SER A 58 13.59 -12.97 -7.36
N ILE A 59 14.66 -12.17 -7.41
CA ILE A 59 14.62 -10.74 -7.09
C ILE A 59 14.76 -9.96 -8.40
N ARG A 60 13.89 -8.97 -8.60
CA ARG A 60 13.99 -7.99 -9.68
C ARG A 60 14.47 -6.66 -9.09
N CYS A 61 15.49 -6.10 -9.70
CA CYS A 61 16.01 -4.77 -9.40
C CYS A 61 15.86 -3.92 -10.66
N ASP A 62 15.13 -2.82 -10.57
CA ASP A 62 14.88 -1.90 -11.68
C ASP A 62 15.35 -0.49 -11.31
N GLU A 63 16.29 0.05 -12.07
CA GLU A 63 16.85 1.38 -11.84
C GLU A 63 16.14 2.41 -12.72
N SER A 64 15.71 3.50 -12.10
CA SER A 64 15.12 4.65 -12.77
C SER A 64 15.76 5.93 -12.27
N VAL A 65 15.69 6.99 -13.07
CA VAL A 65 16.17 8.32 -12.68
C VAL A 65 14.98 9.27 -12.78
N ASP A 66 14.69 10.00 -11.71
CA ASP A 66 13.61 10.98 -11.72
C ASP A 66 14.02 12.29 -12.41
N GLY A 67 13.07 13.21 -12.61
CA GLY A 67 13.31 14.49 -13.29
C GLY A 67 14.24 15.45 -12.54
N SER A 68 14.74 15.06 -11.36
CA SER A 68 15.75 15.78 -10.58
C SER A 68 17.11 15.07 -10.54
N ASP A 69 17.34 14.17 -11.50
CA ASP A 69 18.55 13.32 -11.60
C ASP A 69 18.80 12.44 -10.36
N THR A 70 17.76 12.15 -9.57
CA THR A 70 17.87 11.22 -8.45
C THR A 70 17.60 9.80 -8.94
N ALA A 71 18.63 8.96 -8.88
CA ALA A 71 18.51 7.54 -9.19
C ALA A 71 17.74 6.82 -8.08
N GLN A 72 16.82 5.94 -8.47
CA GLN A 72 15.95 5.14 -7.60
C GLN A 72 15.97 3.69 -8.07
N LEU A 73 16.27 2.77 -7.16
CA LEU A 73 16.27 1.33 -7.40
C LEU A 73 15.01 0.71 -6.81
N ALA A 74 14.09 0.28 -7.66
CA ALA A 74 12.92 -0.51 -7.28
C ALA A 74 13.32 -1.96 -7.07
N VAL A 75 13.01 -2.52 -5.89
CA VAL A 75 13.27 -3.93 -5.57
C VAL A 75 11.95 -4.66 -5.38
N SER A 76 11.75 -5.74 -6.15
CA SER A 76 10.62 -6.64 -6.04
C SER A 76 11.09 -8.08 -5.87
N ILE A 77 10.31 -8.89 -5.16
CA ILE A 77 10.52 -10.32 -5.02
C ILE A 77 9.37 -11.08 -5.69
N ARG A 78 9.71 -12.10 -6.49
CA ARG A 78 8.77 -13.11 -6.96
C ARG A 78 9.07 -14.42 -6.25
N MET A 79 8.05 -15.00 -5.63
CA MET A 79 8.09 -16.22 -4.84
C MET A 79 7.25 -17.29 -5.52
N VAL A 80 7.67 -18.55 -5.40
CA VAL A 80 6.95 -19.74 -5.84
C VAL A 80 6.78 -20.67 -4.65
N MET A 81 5.54 -20.98 -4.32
CA MET A 81 5.15 -21.85 -3.20
C MET A 81 5.19 -23.33 -3.62
N GLY A 82 4.99 -24.23 -2.66
CA GLY A 82 5.05 -25.68 -2.91
C GLY A 82 3.91 -26.24 -3.79
N ASP A 83 2.81 -25.51 -3.91
CA ASP A 83 1.67 -25.78 -4.79
C ASP A 83 1.82 -25.10 -6.16
N PHE A 84 3.02 -24.60 -6.49
CA PHE A 84 3.31 -23.80 -7.68
C PHE A 84 2.53 -22.48 -7.77
N MET A 85 1.92 -22.03 -6.67
CA MET A 85 1.36 -20.68 -6.62
C MET A 85 2.48 -19.66 -6.62
N GLU A 86 2.36 -18.67 -7.50
CA GLU A 86 3.30 -17.58 -7.62
C GLU A 86 2.78 -16.33 -6.92
N LYS A 87 3.68 -15.59 -6.29
CA LYS A 87 3.37 -14.34 -5.63
C LYS A 87 4.49 -13.33 -5.88
N GLU A 88 4.14 -12.11 -6.29
CA GLU A 88 5.08 -11.01 -6.48
C GLU A 88 4.76 -9.89 -5.49
N GLU A 89 5.79 -9.36 -4.82
CA GLU A 89 5.68 -8.29 -3.83
C GLU A 89 6.75 -7.22 -4.08
N TYR A 90 6.34 -5.95 -3.99
CA TYR A 90 7.23 -4.80 -4.06
C TYR A 90 7.78 -4.49 -2.66
N LEU A 91 9.10 -4.50 -2.50
CA LEU A 91 9.73 -4.37 -1.18
C LEU A 91 9.97 -2.92 -0.83
N THR A 92 10.78 -2.22 -1.63
CA THR A 92 11.13 -0.83 -1.36
C THR A 92 11.71 -0.16 -2.61
N PRO A 93 11.52 1.16 -2.75
CA PRO A 93 12.44 1.98 -3.51
C PRO A 93 13.68 2.25 -2.64
N LEU A 94 14.87 2.10 -3.21
CA LEU A 94 16.12 2.56 -2.62
C LEU A 94 16.54 3.81 -3.38
N GLN A 95 16.58 4.94 -2.69
CA GLN A 95 17.17 6.15 -3.29
C GLN A 95 18.68 5.95 -3.36
N GLN A 96 19.20 5.94 -4.57
CA GLN A 96 20.63 5.95 -4.80
C GLN A 96 21.10 7.39 -4.70
N CYS A 97 21.48 7.81 -3.49
CA CYS A 97 22.16 9.08 -3.32
C CYS A 97 23.57 8.97 -3.91
N GLY A 98 23.73 9.38 -5.17
CA GLY A 98 25.04 9.51 -5.80
C GLY A 98 25.84 10.61 -5.10
N ARG A 99 26.83 10.21 -4.28
CA ARG A 99 28.12 10.90 -4.30
C ARG A 99 28.82 10.42 -5.57
N PHE A 100 28.82 11.25 -6.60
CA PHE A 100 29.86 11.19 -7.63
C PHE A 100 31.04 12.03 -7.17
#